data_AF-A0A833FXF0-F1
#
_entry.id   AF-A0A833FXF0-F1
#
_cell.length_a   1.000
_cell.length_b   1.000
_cell.length_c   1.000
_cell.angle_alpha   90.00
_cell.angle_beta   90.00
_cell.angle_gamma   90.00
#
_symmetry.space_group_name_H-M   'P 1'
#
loop_
_entity.id
_entity.type
_entity.pdbx_description
1 polymer ?
#
loop_
_entity_poly.entity_id
_entity_poly.type
_entity_poly.pdbx_seq_one_letter_code
_entity_poly.pdbx_strand_id
1 'polypeptide(L)'
;VWDVFVERVRKPARGERPDEERIAAGLDTGRKVLAALASLKAEGPWLRGEAPTLADFWVAPMLILFSKAAEGRAELERVTSIRDWLERFNDRPSARATRFEIEELT
;
A
#
# COMPACT_ATOMS: atom_id res chain seq x y z
N VAL A 1 -0.96 -4.91 6.46
CA VAL A 1 -0.29 -3.59 6.42
C VAL A 1 0.47 -3.31 7.69
N TRP A 2 -0.19 -3.27 8.86
CA TRP A 2 0.47 -3.02 10.15
C TRP A 2 1.61 -4.00 10.43
N ASP A 3 1.39 -5.30 10.19
CA ASP A 3 2.39 -6.35 10.42
C ASP A 3 3.65 -6.27 9.54
N VAL A 4 3.56 -5.62 8.38
CA VAL A 4 4.71 -5.47 7.47
C VAL A 4 5.35 -4.11 7.67
N PHE A 5 4.57 -3.03 7.61
CA PHE A 5 5.08 -1.67 7.75
C PHE A 5 5.68 -1.42 9.14
N VAL A 6 5.04 -1.89 10.21
CA VAL A 6 5.58 -1.65 11.56
C VAL A 6 6.86 -2.41 11.78
N GLU A 7 6.84 -3.70 11.48
CA GLU A 7 7.99 -4.57 11.70
C GLU A 7 9.18 -4.17 10.82
N ARG A 8 8.95 -3.87 9.54
CA ARG A 8 10.04 -3.59 8.60
C ARG A 8 10.46 -2.12 8.55
N VAL A 9 9.58 -1.16 8.88
CA VAL A 9 9.89 0.28 8.76
C VAL A 9 9.92 0.95 10.13
N ARG A 10 8.83 0.90 10.91
CA ARG A 10 8.75 1.67 12.16
C ARG A 10 9.65 1.17 13.27
N LYS A 11 9.79 -0.15 13.44
CA LYS A 11 10.63 -0.74 14.49
C LYS A 11 12.12 -0.47 14.23
N PRO A 12 12.67 -0.72 13.03
CA PRO A 12 14.04 -0.33 12.70
C PRO A 12 14.31 1.16 12.91
N ALA A 13 13.36 2.04 12.55
CA ALA A 13 13.49 3.48 12.79
C ALA A 13 13.58 3.87 14.29
N ARG A 14 13.19 2.97 15.20
CA ARG A 14 13.32 3.11 16.66
C ARG A 14 14.50 2.33 17.25
N GLY A 15 15.29 1.63 16.42
CA GLY A 15 16.36 0.74 16.87
C GLY A 15 15.87 -0.63 17.37
N GLU A 16 14.61 -0.99 17.12
CA GLU A 16 14.03 -2.27 17.48
C GLU A 16 14.25 -3.32 16.37
N ARG A 17 14.33 -4.60 16.75
CA ARG A 17 14.46 -5.70 15.78
C ARG A 17 13.10 -6.07 15.17
N PRO A 18 13.02 -6.26 13.84
CA PRO A 18 11.83 -6.80 13.19
C PRO A 18 11.51 -8.23 13.62
N ASP A 19 10.23 -8.57 13.66
CA ASP A 19 9.73 -9.95 13.71
C ASP A 19 9.50 -10.48 12.28
N GLU A 20 10.40 -11.35 11.83
CA GLU A 20 10.38 -11.89 10.45
C GLU A 20 9.20 -12.83 10.20
N GLU A 21 8.73 -13.57 11.20
CA GLU A 21 7.56 -14.46 11.05
C GLU A 21 6.29 -13.64 10.88
N ARG A 22 6.17 -12.55 11.64
CA ARG A 22 5.05 -11.60 11.52
C ARG A 22 5.06 -10.89 10.16
N ILE A 23 6.23 -10.52 9.65
CA ILE A 23 6.36 -9.95 8.31
C ILE A 23 5.89 -10.95 7.25
N ALA A 24 6.36 -12.20 7.31
CA ALA A 24 5.97 -13.23 6.37
C ALA A 24 4.44 -13.45 6.36
N ALA A 25 3.81 -13.60 7.53
CA ALA A 25 2.36 -13.73 7.65
C ALA A 25 1.60 -12.48 7.13
N GLY A 26 2.17 -11.29 7.36
CA GLY A 26 1.65 -10.04 6.86
C GLY A 26 1.71 -9.94 5.32
N LEU A 27 2.79 -10.42 4.70
CA LEU A 27 2.94 -10.48 3.24
C LEU A 27 1.97 -11.49 2.61
N ASP A 28 1.80 -12.67 3.22
CA ASP A 28 0.78 -13.65 2.81
C ASP A 28 -0.62 -13.04 2.76
N THR A 29 -0.97 -12.27 3.78
CA THR A 29 -2.24 -11.54 3.83
C THR A 29 -2.29 -10.42 2.79
N GLY A 30 -1.20 -9.67 2.64
CA GLY A 30 -1.06 -8.62 1.64
C GLY A 30 -1.31 -9.13 0.21
N ARG A 31 -0.72 -10.27 -0.16
CA ARG A 31 -0.94 -10.91 -1.47
C ARG A 31 -2.41 -11.24 -1.72
N LYS A 32 -3.12 -11.79 -0.72
CA LYS A 32 -4.56 -12.08 -0.81
C LYS A 32 -5.39 -10.80 -1.03
N VAL A 33 -5.06 -9.73 -0.30
CA VAL A 33 -5.74 -8.44 -0.45
C VAL A 33 -5.49 -7.82 -1.82
N LEU A 34 -4.24 -7.82 -2.31
CA LEU A 34 -3.91 -7.29 -3.63
C LEU A 34 -4.62 -8.07 -4.74
N ALA A 35 -4.66 -9.39 -4.66
CA ALA A 35 -5.40 -10.23 -5.60
C ALA A 35 -6.91 -9.93 -5.58
N ALA A 36 -7.50 -9.79 -4.38
CA ALA A 36 -8.90 -9.44 -4.24
C ALA A 36 -9.23 -8.06 -4.81
N LEU A 37 -8.39 -7.05 -4.52
CA LEU A 37 -8.55 -5.70 -5.08
C LEU A 37 -8.46 -5.71 -6.60
N ALA A 38 -7.47 -6.42 -7.16
CA ALA A 38 -7.32 -6.54 -8.61
C ALA A 38 -8.54 -7.21 -9.26
N SER A 39 -9.09 -8.25 -8.63
CA SER A 39 -10.28 -8.95 -9.10
C SER A 39 -11.57 -8.12 -8.98
N LEU A 40 -11.69 -7.29 -7.95
CA LEU A 40 -12.87 -6.47 -7.69
C LEU A 40 -12.84 -5.12 -8.42
N LYS A 41 -11.66 -4.71 -8.89
CA LYS A 41 -11.48 -3.45 -9.59
C LYS A 41 -12.26 -3.47 -10.90
N ALA A 42 -13.12 -2.47 -11.11
CA ALA A 42 -13.81 -2.26 -12.37
C ALA A 42 -12.85 -1.74 -13.46
N GLU A 43 -13.30 -1.82 -14.71
CA GLU A 43 -12.66 -1.10 -15.81
C GLU A 43 -12.57 0.39 -15.51
N GLY A 44 -11.55 1.06 -16.06
CA GLY A 44 -11.30 2.48 -15.82
C GLY A 44 -10.19 2.77 -14.81
N PRO A 45 -9.96 4.05 -14.45
CA PRO A 45 -8.80 4.48 -13.67
C PRO A 45 -8.90 4.24 -12.15
N TRP A 46 -10.10 4.10 -11.57
CA TRP A 46 -10.32 3.96 -10.12
C TRP A 46 -10.86 2.57 -9.75
N LEU A 47 -11.00 2.28 -8.46
CA LEU A 47 -11.44 0.95 -8.01
C LEU A 47 -12.83 0.59 -8.55
N ARG A 48 -13.73 1.56 -8.70
CA ARG A 48 -15.13 1.35 -9.11
C ARG A 48 -15.53 2.04 -10.42
N GLY A 49 -14.57 2.48 -11.24
CA GLY A 49 -14.85 3.07 -12.55
C GLY A 49 -14.07 4.35 -12.84
N GLU A 50 -14.76 5.32 -13.47
CA GLU A 50 -14.20 6.57 -14.00
C GLU A 50 -13.90 7.64 -12.95
N ALA A 51 -14.53 7.59 -11.78
CA ALA A 51 -14.35 8.56 -10.70
C ALA A 51 -13.84 7.90 -9.40
N PRO A 52 -12.99 8.59 -8.62
CA PRO A 52 -12.58 8.11 -7.32
C PRO A 52 -13.79 8.08 -6.39
N THR A 53 -13.89 7.04 -5.60
CA THR A 53 -14.93 6.84 -4.61
C THR A 53 -14.32 6.73 -3.23
N LEU A 54 -15.17 6.68 -2.20
CA LEU A 54 -14.72 6.42 -0.83
C LEU A 54 -13.85 5.15 -0.74
N ALA A 55 -14.11 4.12 -1.56
CA ALA A 55 -13.29 2.91 -1.58
C ALA A 55 -11.81 3.22 -1.88
N ASP A 56 -11.53 4.13 -2.81
CA ASP A 56 -10.17 4.50 -3.17
C ASP A 56 -9.46 5.19 -2.01
N PHE A 57 -10.15 6.13 -1.36
CA PHE A 57 -9.62 6.88 -0.22
C PHE A 57 -9.38 6.02 1.03
N TRP A 58 -10.13 4.93 1.21
CA TRP A 58 -9.88 3.97 2.29
C TRP A 58 -8.67 3.09 2.02
N VAL A 59 -8.55 2.57 0.79
CA VAL A 59 -7.52 1.60 0.45
C VAL A 59 -6.15 2.25 0.27
N ALA A 60 -6.09 3.46 -0.30
CA ALA A 60 -4.83 4.06 -0.68
C ALA A 60 -3.86 4.26 0.50
N PRO A 61 -4.24 4.82 1.66
CA PRO A 61 -3.34 4.97 2.81
C PRO A 61 -2.72 3.65 3.27
N MET A 62 -3.50 2.57 3.23
CA MET A 62 -3.04 1.23 3.61
C MET A 62 -1.94 0.74 2.66
N LEU A 63 -2.13 0.88 1.35
CA LEU A 63 -1.13 0.44 0.36
C LEU A 63 0.07 1.39 0.25
N ILE A 64 -0.12 2.69 0.50
CA ILE A 64 0.96 3.66 0.63
C ILE A 64 1.93 3.20 1.72
N LEU A 65 1.45 2.95 2.94
CA LEU A 65 2.30 2.48 4.04
C LEU A 65 2.90 1.10 3.77
N PHE A 66 2.12 0.18 3.19
CA PHE A 66 2.62 -1.15 2.81
C PHE A 66 3.81 -1.06 1.84
N SER A 67 3.77 -0.13 0.87
CA SER A 67 4.85 0.09 -0.11
C SER A 67 6.13 0.69 0.46
N LYS A 68 6.12 1.17 1.71
CA LYS A 68 7.32 1.66 2.40
C LYS A 68 8.22 0.52 2.86
N ALA A 69 7.70 -0.68 3.06
CA ALA A 69 8.52 -1.88 3.16
C ALA A 69 8.94 -2.34 1.77
N ALA A 70 10.21 -2.74 1.58
CA ALA A 70 10.73 -3.17 0.29
C ALA A 70 9.96 -4.39 -0.26
N GLU A 71 9.61 -5.33 0.61
CA GLU A 71 8.83 -6.52 0.26
C GLU A 71 7.40 -6.15 -0.13
N GLY A 72 6.77 -5.21 0.60
CA GLY A 72 5.43 -4.75 0.26
C GLY A 72 5.38 -4.03 -1.09
N ARG A 73 6.44 -3.28 -1.42
CA ARG A 73 6.62 -2.68 -2.75
C ARG A 73 6.76 -3.75 -3.83
N ALA A 74 7.59 -4.76 -3.61
CA ALA A 74 7.78 -5.86 -4.55
C ALA A 74 6.47 -6.64 -4.82
N GLU A 75 5.60 -6.80 -3.81
CA GLU A 75 4.29 -7.41 -4.00
C GLU A 75 3.33 -6.52 -4.81
N LEU A 76 3.37 -5.20 -4.60
CA LEU A 76 2.59 -4.24 -5.39
C LEU A 76 3.02 -4.22 -6.87
N GLU A 77 4.32 -4.28 -7.14
CA GLU A 77 4.88 -4.30 -8.50
C GLU A 77 4.37 -5.49 -9.33
N ARG A 78 4.03 -6.61 -8.68
CA ARG A 78 3.45 -7.81 -9.32
C ARG A 78 1.99 -7.63 -9.75
N VAL A 79 1.29 -6.63 -9.24
CA VAL A 79 -0.14 -6.38 -9.50
C VAL A 79 -0.32 -5.03 -10.19
N THR A 80 0.07 -4.98 -11.47
CA THR A 80 0.10 -3.78 -12.32
C THR A 80 -1.16 -2.91 -12.21
N SER A 81 -2.36 -3.49 -12.26
CA SER A 81 -3.60 -2.71 -12.20
C SER A 81 -3.79 -1.95 -10.88
N ILE A 82 -3.27 -2.47 -9.77
CA ILE A 82 -3.32 -1.84 -8.45
C ILE A 82 -2.13 -0.89 -8.27
N ARG A 83 -0.94 -1.22 -8.79
CA ARG A 83 0.19 -0.30 -8.83
C ARG A 83 -0.17 1.00 -9.56
N ASP A 84 -0.65 0.89 -10.80
CA ASP A 84 -0.98 2.04 -11.65
C ASP A 84 -2.10 2.90 -11.03
N TRP A 85 -3.06 2.23 -10.38
CA TRP A 85 -4.11 2.90 -9.61
C TRP A 85 -3.54 3.70 -8.43
N LEU A 86 -2.60 3.12 -7.68
CA LEU A 86 -1.98 3.75 -6.52
C LEU A 86 -1.11 4.94 -6.91
N GLU A 87 -0.33 4.82 -7.99
CA GLU A 87 0.44 5.92 -8.58
C GLU A 87 -0.47 7.09 -8.96
N ARG A 88 -1.55 6.80 -9.69
CA ARG A 88 -2.57 7.81 -10.02
C ARG A 88 -3.18 8.46 -8.77
N PHE A 89 -3.45 7.69 -7.72
CA PHE A 89 -3.96 8.24 -6.47
C PHE A 89 -2.95 9.20 -5.83
N ASN A 90 -1.67 8.81 -5.78
CA ASN A 90 -0.58 9.59 -5.19
C ASN A 90 -0.30 10.91 -5.93
N ASP A 91 -0.59 10.97 -7.22
CA ASP A 91 -0.43 12.19 -8.03
C ASP A 91 -1.53 13.24 -7.79
N ARG A 92 -2.63 12.86 -7.13
CA ARG A 92 -3.73 13.79 -6.82
C ARG A 92 -3.23 14.93 -5.92
N PRO A 93 -3.61 16.20 -6.18
CA PRO A 93 -3.24 17.32 -5.30
C PRO A 93 -3.64 17.09 -3.85
N SER A 94 -4.82 16.51 -3.60
CA SER A 94 -5.28 16.20 -2.24
C SER A 94 -4.40 15.17 -1.54
N ALA A 95 -3.93 14.14 -2.25
CA ALA A 95 -3.06 13.11 -1.67
C ALA A 95 -1.68 13.69 -1.35
N ARG A 96 -1.12 14.49 -2.27
CA ARG A 96 0.14 15.20 -2.06
C ARG A 96 0.10 16.16 -0.88
N ALA A 97 -1.01 16.88 -0.71
CA ALA A 97 -1.22 17.83 0.38
C ALA A 97 -1.38 17.15 1.76
N THR A 98 -1.61 15.84 1.81
CA THR A 98 -1.86 15.08 3.05
C THR A 98 -0.93 13.89 3.21
N ARG A 99 0.28 13.92 2.62
CA ARG A 99 1.27 12.85 2.78
C ARG A 99 1.65 12.66 4.24
N PHE A 100 1.93 11.43 4.63
CA PHE A 100 2.47 11.15 5.94
C PHE A 100 3.96 11.53 5.98
N GLU A 101 4.41 12.09 7.09
CA GLU A 101 5.83 12.41 7.31
C GLU A 101 6.75 11.19 7.06
N ILE A 102 6.28 10.00 7.45
CA ILE A 102 7.02 8.75 7.25
C ILE A 102 7.16 8.35 5.77
N GLU A 103 6.44 8.98 4.85
CA GLU A 103 6.63 8.78 3.42
C GLU A 103 7.89 9.47 2.89
N GLU A 104 8.42 10.47 3.60
CA GLU A 104 9.63 11.22 3.25
C GLU A 104 10.90 10.64 3.87
N LEU A 105 10.77 9.65 4.78
CA LEU A 105 11.89 8.98 5.45
C LEU A 105 12.57 7.88 4.60
N THR A 106 12.31 7.83 3.29
CA THR A 106 12.91 6.85 2.35
C THR A 106 13.81 7.52 1.34
#